data_AF-A0A9P3FUQ7-F1
#
_entry.id   AF-A0A9P3FUQ7-F1
#
_cell.length_a   1.000
_cell.length_b   1.000
_cell.length_c   1.000
_cell.angle_alpha   90.00
_cell.angle_beta   90.00
_cell.angle_gamma   90.00
#
_symmetry.space_group_name_H-M   'P 1'
#
loop_
_entity.id
_entity.type
_entity.pdbx_description
1 polymer ?
#
loop_
_entity_poly.entity_id
_entity_poly.type
_entity_poly.pdbx_seq_one_letter_code
_entity_poly.pdbx_strand_id
1 'polypeptide(L)'
;MKLVLFIWMGWLWLAAPVHADSPPQLQAPLVADEGLEGHRAYLDGRMALGQFDAMDSLLETLSVGQREFLLFQLLGELKSSGAPSPALLAWVRAQAAKAPQWLVEGKVDGFLVQLPAYDFPAEARLVLSHWQQLAWQDNYRQLLEQDRFDFKQVYYSRNPELAQQQQALLAVLDRQPVSVLRREAQRLAALNLFLPDNQLLLHFIEQTGETALYLKLWRQPVDHDSLTALHTISRFYSGQEASDLLIAASQNSRLMVPALHQLSRLSPLPDGAQQFLLAELGKHQYGGLVAGLLLQMDEPRLLGQLANRLTLQERRHASSVMRSDTGTPDTPPGL
;
A
#
# COMPACT_ATOMS: atom_id res chain seq x y z
N MET A 1 37.54 -42.29 -8.12
CA MET A 1 38.03 -40.92 -8.44
C MET A 1 37.09 -40.38 -9.51
N LYS A 2 36.29 -39.32 -9.39
CA LYS A 2 36.32 -38.11 -8.56
C LYS A 2 34.86 -37.73 -8.18
N LEU A 3 34.75 -37.09 -7.02
CA LEU A 3 33.54 -36.51 -6.44
C LEU A 3 32.90 -35.46 -7.36
N VAL A 4 31.57 -35.47 -7.44
CA VAL A 4 30.78 -34.29 -7.85
C VAL A 4 30.19 -33.72 -6.57
N LEU A 5 30.79 -32.62 -6.12
CA LEU A 5 30.47 -31.88 -4.92
C LEU A 5 29.49 -30.74 -5.28
N PHE A 6 28.41 -30.67 -4.51
CA PHE A 6 27.52 -29.52 -4.38
C PHE A 6 28.30 -28.22 -4.12
N ILE A 7 28.00 -27.15 -4.84
CA ILE A 7 28.09 -25.78 -4.30
C ILE A 7 26.83 -25.00 -4.68
N TRP A 8 26.04 -24.80 -3.63
CA TRP A 8 24.98 -23.83 -3.46
C TRP A 8 25.65 -22.48 -3.15
N MET A 9 25.35 -21.40 -3.88
CA MET A 9 25.75 -20.04 -3.45
C MET A 9 24.78 -18.99 -4.02
N GLY A 10 23.84 -18.64 -3.15
CA GLY A 10 23.27 -17.31 -2.93
C GLY A 10 23.23 -16.31 -4.09
N TRP A 11 22.09 -16.24 -4.77
CA TRP A 11 21.68 -15.03 -5.47
C TRP A 11 20.93 -14.12 -4.48
N LEU A 12 21.69 -13.34 -3.72
CA LEU A 12 21.16 -12.17 -3.01
C LEU A 12 21.10 -11.02 -4.00
N TRP A 13 19.95 -10.87 -4.68
CA TRP A 13 19.60 -9.63 -5.35
C TRP A 13 19.27 -8.57 -4.28
N LEU A 14 20.29 -7.80 -3.90
CA LEU A 14 20.10 -6.47 -3.32
C LEU A 14 19.60 -5.55 -4.43
N ALA A 15 18.27 -5.46 -4.56
CA ALA A 15 17.65 -4.34 -5.25
C ALA A 15 17.84 -3.09 -4.37
N ALA A 16 18.98 -2.43 -4.51
CA ALA A 16 19.15 -1.08 -4.00
C ALA A 16 18.19 -0.18 -4.81
N PRO A 17 17.34 0.62 -4.17
CA PRO A 17 16.55 1.61 -4.88
C PRO A 17 17.52 2.66 -5.41
N VAL A 18 17.71 2.70 -6.74
CA VAL A 18 18.38 3.80 -7.42
C VAL A 18 17.51 5.03 -7.20
N HIS A 19 17.80 5.77 -6.13
CA HIS A 19 17.35 7.14 -5.98
C HIS A 19 18.26 7.95 -6.90
N ALA A 20 17.70 8.53 -7.96
CA ALA A 20 18.38 9.56 -8.74
C ALA A 20 18.57 10.76 -7.80
N ASP A 21 19.77 10.88 -7.24
CA ASP A 21 20.16 11.97 -6.37
C ASP A 21 20.40 13.20 -7.25
N SER A 22 19.38 14.06 -7.33
CA SER A 22 19.33 15.39 -7.98
C SER A 22 18.70 15.43 -9.38
N PRO A 23 17.81 16.41 -9.65
CA PRO A 23 17.33 16.67 -11.00
C PRO A 23 18.50 17.04 -11.93
N PRO A 24 18.42 16.69 -13.23
CA PRO A 24 19.49 16.93 -14.18
C PRO A 24 19.88 18.41 -14.21
N GLN A 25 21.17 18.68 -14.04
CA GLN A 25 21.71 20.04 -14.16
C GLN A 25 22.04 20.32 -15.63
N LEU A 26 21.33 21.28 -16.22
CA LEU A 26 21.58 21.78 -17.58
C LEU A 26 22.86 22.62 -17.60
N GLN A 27 23.69 22.43 -18.62
CA GLN A 27 24.95 23.15 -18.75
C GLN A 27 24.83 24.47 -19.53
N ALA A 28 23.73 24.67 -20.27
CA ALA A 28 23.48 25.87 -21.07
C ALA A 28 22.15 26.53 -20.68
N PRO A 29 22.08 27.88 -20.68
CA PRO A 29 20.81 28.59 -20.50
C PRO A 29 19.89 28.35 -21.71
N LEU A 30 18.63 28.04 -21.44
CA LEU A 30 17.60 27.91 -22.48
C LEU A 30 17.08 29.31 -22.83
N VAL A 31 17.26 29.75 -24.07
CA VAL A 31 16.73 31.02 -24.58
C VAL A 31 15.69 30.69 -25.64
N ALA A 32 14.43 30.60 -25.23
CA ALA A 32 13.33 30.17 -26.09
C ALA A 32 12.06 30.99 -25.91
N ASP A 33 12.00 31.85 -24.89
CA ASP A 33 10.83 32.55 -24.39
C ASP A 33 10.63 33.96 -24.99
N GLU A 34 11.64 34.50 -25.67
CA GLU A 34 11.60 35.86 -26.24
C GLU A 34 10.47 36.04 -27.28
N GLY A 35 9.57 37.00 -27.01
CA GLY A 35 8.54 37.42 -27.96
C GLY A 35 7.37 36.44 -28.18
N LEU A 36 7.20 35.46 -27.29
CA LEU A 36 6.22 34.38 -27.48
C LEU A 36 4.82 34.63 -26.88
N GLU A 37 4.60 35.71 -26.14
CA GLU A 37 3.30 35.98 -25.49
C GLU A 37 2.14 36.02 -26.48
N GLY A 38 2.31 36.68 -27.63
CA GLY A 38 1.28 36.74 -28.67
C GLY A 38 0.99 35.38 -29.31
N HIS A 39 2.03 34.54 -29.49
CA HIS A 39 1.89 33.18 -29.98
C HIS A 39 1.16 32.30 -28.97
N ARG A 40 1.46 32.47 -27.67
CA ARG A 40 0.77 31.75 -26.60
C ARG A 40 -0.71 32.10 -26.55
N ALA A 41 -1.05 33.39 -26.49
CA ALA A 41 -2.44 33.83 -26.47
C ALA A 41 -3.24 33.32 -27.68
N TYR A 42 -2.61 33.28 -28.87
CA TYR A 42 -3.23 32.68 -30.05
C TYR A 42 -3.50 31.17 -29.88
N LEU A 43 -2.51 30.42 -29.38
CA LEU A 43 -2.64 28.98 -29.16
C LEU A 43 -3.73 28.66 -28.12
N ASP A 44 -3.80 29.40 -27.02
CA ASP A 44 -4.84 29.23 -25.99
C ASP A 44 -6.24 29.47 -26.59
N GLY A 45 -6.38 30.53 -27.39
CA GLY A 45 -7.63 30.84 -28.09
C GLY A 45 -8.05 29.74 -29.07
N ARG A 46 -7.11 29.17 -29.83
CA ARG A 46 -7.39 28.07 -30.77
C ARG A 46 -7.69 26.76 -30.04
N MET A 47 -7.02 26.48 -28.92
CA MET A 47 -7.28 25.31 -28.09
C MET A 47 -8.70 25.34 -27.53
N ALA A 48 -9.15 26.49 -27.01
CA ALA A 48 -10.52 26.66 -26.51
C ALA A 48 -11.59 26.44 -27.59
N LEU A 49 -11.27 26.78 -28.84
CA LEU A 49 -12.15 26.56 -30.00
C LEU A 49 -12.02 25.16 -30.63
N GLY A 50 -11.10 24.32 -30.14
CA GLY A 50 -10.82 23.00 -30.71
C GLY A 50 -10.18 23.02 -32.10
N GLN A 51 -9.51 24.11 -32.46
CA GLN A 51 -8.92 24.33 -33.79
C GLN A 51 -7.46 23.86 -33.84
N PHE A 52 -7.24 22.56 -33.66
CA PHE A 52 -5.91 21.96 -33.52
C PHE A 52 -5.04 22.05 -34.79
N ASP A 53 -5.64 21.96 -35.98
CA ASP A 53 -4.91 22.13 -37.24
C ASP A 53 -4.30 23.53 -37.36
N ALA A 54 -5.01 24.56 -36.87
CA ALA A 54 -4.51 25.93 -36.84
C ALA A 54 -3.41 26.14 -35.81
N MET A 55 -3.41 25.37 -34.72
CA MET A 55 -2.32 25.36 -33.75
C MET A 55 -1.08 24.72 -34.36
N ASP A 56 -1.22 23.53 -34.97
CA ASP A 56 -0.10 22.82 -35.59
C ASP A 56 0.51 23.65 -36.74
N SER A 57 -0.33 24.32 -37.55
CA SER A 57 0.15 25.25 -38.59
C SER A 57 1.03 26.37 -38.03
N LEU A 58 0.65 26.97 -36.89
CA LEU A 58 1.49 27.98 -36.24
C LEU A 58 2.78 27.38 -35.71
N LEU A 59 2.68 26.24 -35.00
CA LEU A 59 3.81 25.57 -34.39
C LEU A 59 4.87 25.15 -35.43
N GLU A 60 4.47 24.80 -36.65
CA GLU A 60 5.38 24.50 -37.76
C GLU A 60 6.18 25.70 -38.26
N THR A 61 5.67 26.93 -38.09
CA THR A 61 6.40 28.15 -38.50
C THR A 61 7.48 28.59 -37.51
N LEU A 62 7.43 28.07 -36.28
CA LEU A 62 8.33 28.46 -35.21
C LEU A 62 9.67 27.71 -35.26
N SER A 63 10.71 28.30 -34.68
CA SER A 63 11.95 27.58 -34.43
C SER A 63 11.70 26.39 -33.49
N VAL A 64 12.50 25.33 -33.62
CA VAL A 64 12.37 24.10 -32.82
C VAL A 64 12.27 24.43 -31.33
N GLY A 65 13.11 25.33 -30.85
CA GLY A 65 13.15 25.68 -29.43
C GLY A 65 11.92 26.40 -28.93
N GLN A 66 11.42 27.39 -29.69
CA GLN A 66 10.19 28.11 -29.36
C GLN A 66 8.97 27.18 -29.41
N ARG A 67 8.91 26.30 -30.42
CA ARG A 67 7.83 25.32 -30.57
C ARG A 67 7.75 24.37 -29.38
N GLU A 68 8.87 23.77 -28.99
CA GLU A 68 8.92 22.80 -27.89
C GLU A 68 8.67 23.46 -26.54
N PHE A 69 9.16 24.69 -26.33
CA PHE A 69 8.82 25.49 -25.16
C PHE A 69 7.32 25.75 -25.05
N LEU A 70 6.67 26.21 -26.14
CA LEU A 70 5.24 26.48 -26.13
C LEU A 70 4.42 25.20 -25.90
N LEU A 71 4.79 24.09 -26.55
CA LEU A 71 4.15 22.80 -26.32
C LEU A 71 4.27 22.36 -24.86
N PHE A 72 5.45 22.47 -24.27
CA PHE A 72 5.69 22.15 -22.86
C PHE A 72 4.81 22.98 -21.94
N GLN A 73 4.74 24.29 -22.16
CA GLN A 73 3.92 25.19 -21.35
C GLN A 73 2.41 24.95 -21.54
N LEU A 74 1.94 24.66 -22.76
CA LEU A 74 0.53 24.36 -23.04
C LEU A 74 0.09 23.07 -22.35
N LEU A 75 0.91 22.02 -22.46
CA LEU A 75 0.62 20.72 -21.85
C LEU A 75 0.73 20.79 -20.32
N GLY A 76 1.65 21.60 -19.79
CA GLY A 76 1.79 21.86 -18.36
C GLY A 76 0.51 22.41 -17.73
N GLU A 77 -0.19 23.34 -18.40
CA GLU A 77 -1.46 23.90 -17.90
C GLU A 77 -2.59 22.86 -17.92
N LEU A 78 -2.63 22.01 -18.95
CA LEU A 78 -3.64 20.95 -19.09
C LEU A 78 -3.58 19.88 -18.00
N LYS A 79 -2.47 19.77 -17.24
CA LYS A 79 -2.37 18.83 -16.11
C LYS A 79 -3.42 19.05 -15.02
N SER A 80 -3.96 20.26 -14.93
CA SER A 80 -5.00 20.63 -13.96
C SER A 80 -6.41 20.70 -14.58
N SER A 81 -6.53 20.39 -15.87
CA SER A 81 -7.79 20.48 -16.60
C SER A 81 -8.69 19.27 -16.35
N GLY A 82 -10.01 19.50 -16.44
CA GLY A 82 -11.02 18.45 -16.32
C GLY A 82 -11.09 17.54 -17.56
N ALA A 83 -12.21 16.82 -17.69
CA ALA A 83 -12.40 15.86 -18.78
C ALA A 83 -12.22 16.51 -20.17
N PRO A 84 -11.41 15.91 -21.07
CA PRO A 84 -11.09 16.49 -22.37
C PRO A 84 -12.21 16.30 -23.39
N SER A 85 -12.25 17.16 -24.40
CA SER A 85 -13.00 16.86 -25.63
C SER A 85 -12.29 15.76 -26.44
N PRO A 86 -13.01 14.98 -27.28
CA PRO A 86 -12.39 13.94 -28.10
C PRO A 86 -11.27 14.47 -29.02
N ALA A 87 -11.45 15.69 -29.56
CA ALA A 87 -10.46 16.33 -30.42
C ALA A 87 -9.20 16.74 -29.64
N LEU A 88 -9.37 17.30 -28.43
CA LEU A 88 -8.25 17.64 -27.56
C LEU A 88 -7.46 16.39 -27.14
N LEU A 89 -8.18 15.31 -26.77
CA LEU A 89 -7.57 14.03 -26.42
C LEU A 89 -6.74 13.47 -27.58
N ALA A 90 -7.25 13.54 -28.81
CA ALA A 90 -6.53 13.09 -30.00
C ALA A 90 -5.27 13.94 -30.25
N TRP A 91 -5.36 15.26 -30.11
CA TRP A 91 -4.21 16.15 -30.28
C TRP A 91 -3.13 15.90 -29.23
N VAL A 92 -3.47 15.77 -27.95
CA VAL A 92 -2.49 15.46 -26.88
C VAL A 92 -1.84 14.09 -27.10
N ARG A 93 -2.60 13.07 -27.55
CA ARG A 93 -2.02 11.77 -27.94
C ARG A 93 -1.01 11.90 -29.08
N ALA A 94 -1.30 12.73 -30.07
CA ALA A 94 -0.37 13.00 -31.16
C ALA A 94 0.92 13.66 -30.65
N GLN A 95 0.84 14.60 -29.70
CA GLN A 95 2.04 15.20 -29.09
C GLN A 95 2.82 14.21 -28.23
N ALA A 96 2.15 13.33 -27.45
CA ALA A 96 2.80 12.31 -26.61
C ALA A 96 3.60 11.26 -27.41
N ALA A 97 3.27 11.08 -28.69
CA ALA A 97 3.93 10.14 -29.60
C ALA A 97 5.16 10.76 -30.31
N LYS A 98 5.34 12.08 -30.26
CA LYS A 98 6.49 12.76 -30.87
C LYS A 98 7.74 12.62 -29.99
N ALA A 99 8.91 12.73 -30.61
CA ALA A 99 10.19 12.83 -29.92
C ALA A 99 10.64 14.29 -29.86
N PRO A 100 11.22 14.75 -28.73
CA PRO A 100 11.80 16.08 -28.64
C PRO A 100 13.04 16.17 -29.55
N GLN A 101 13.19 17.30 -30.23
CA GLN A 101 14.27 17.56 -31.18
C GLN A 101 15.34 18.47 -30.59
N TRP A 102 14.99 19.34 -29.64
CA TRP A 102 15.99 20.17 -28.97
C TRP A 102 16.61 19.42 -27.79
N LEU A 103 17.83 18.93 -28.00
CA LEU A 103 18.61 18.25 -26.96
C LEU A 103 19.70 19.18 -26.43
N VAL A 104 19.94 19.08 -25.12
CA VAL A 104 20.95 19.82 -24.37
C VAL A 104 21.79 18.85 -23.53
N GLU A 105 23.05 19.21 -23.32
CA GLU A 105 23.95 18.43 -22.48
C GLU A 105 23.66 18.71 -21.01
N GLY A 106 23.42 17.63 -20.26
CA GLY A 106 23.21 17.64 -18.82
C GLY A 106 24.10 16.63 -18.12
N LYS A 107 24.21 16.76 -16.80
CA LYS A 107 24.92 15.79 -15.95
C LYS A 107 23.91 15.05 -15.08
N VAL A 108 23.92 13.72 -15.15
CA VAL A 108 23.11 12.82 -14.31
C VAL A 108 24.04 11.81 -13.68
N ASP A 109 24.05 11.72 -12.34
CA ASP A 109 24.86 10.78 -11.56
C ASP A 109 26.37 10.78 -11.90
N GLY A 110 26.92 11.95 -12.28
CA GLY A 110 28.32 12.07 -12.66
C GLY A 110 28.60 11.94 -14.17
N PHE A 111 27.66 11.45 -14.96
CA PHE A 111 27.81 11.19 -16.39
C PHE A 111 27.20 12.30 -17.25
N LEU A 112 27.84 12.58 -18.39
CA LEU A 112 27.30 13.46 -19.42
C LEU A 112 26.22 12.72 -20.20
N VAL A 113 25.03 13.30 -20.25
CA VAL A 113 23.87 12.76 -20.97
C VAL A 113 23.25 13.85 -21.83
N GLN A 114 22.65 13.45 -22.96
CA GLN A 114 21.81 14.33 -23.77
C GLN A 114 20.36 14.20 -23.29
N LEU A 115 19.77 15.33 -22.93
CA LEU A 115 18.40 15.43 -22.42
C LEU A 115 17.60 16.40 -23.27
N PRO A 116 16.28 16.24 -23.39
CA PRO A 116 15.45 17.25 -24.03
C PRO A 116 15.50 18.56 -23.23
N ALA A 117 15.63 19.68 -23.94
CA ALA A 117 15.49 21.01 -23.35
C ALA A 117 14.09 21.20 -22.74
N TYR A 118 13.07 20.70 -23.45
CA TYR A 118 11.68 20.69 -23.02
C TYR A 118 11.05 19.33 -23.33
N ASP A 119 10.73 18.55 -22.30
CA ASP A 119 10.13 17.23 -22.47
C ASP A 119 8.59 17.31 -22.63
N PHE A 120 8.15 17.97 -23.70
CA PHE A 120 6.72 18.09 -23.99
C PHE A 120 6.02 16.73 -24.19
N PRO A 121 6.64 15.67 -24.73
CA PRO A 121 5.97 14.36 -24.83
C PRO A 121 5.72 13.73 -23.46
N ALA A 122 6.64 13.88 -22.50
CA ALA A 122 6.40 13.45 -21.13
C ALA A 122 5.25 14.23 -20.48
N GLU A 123 5.21 15.55 -20.65
CA GLU A 123 4.09 16.39 -20.19
C GLU A 123 2.75 15.91 -20.76
N ALA A 124 2.68 15.62 -22.06
CA ALA A 124 1.49 15.08 -22.70
C ALA A 124 1.06 13.73 -22.08
N ARG A 125 2.00 12.82 -21.79
CA ARG A 125 1.70 11.54 -21.14
C ARG A 125 1.15 11.72 -19.72
N LEU A 126 1.66 12.69 -18.97
CA LEU A 126 1.13 13.04 -17.64
C LEU A 126 -0.32 13.55 -17.74
N VAL A 127 -0.61 14.43 -18.72
CA VAL A 127 -1.97 14.90 -18.99
C VAL A 127 -2.90 13.73 -19.33
N LEU A 128 -2.48 12.83 -20.23
CA LEU A 128 -3.26 11.65 -20.60
C LEU A 128 -3.54 10.73 -19.41
N SER A 129 -2.53 10.48 -18.56
CA SER A 129 -2.67 9.70 -17.33
C SER A 129 -3.70 10.34 -16.39
N HIS A 130 -3.63 11.66 -16.19
CA HIS A 130 -4.58 12.39 -15.37
C HIS A 130 -6.02 12.27 -15.89
N TRP A 131 -6.24 12.52 -17.18
CA TRP A 131 -7.57 12.38 -17.78
C TRP A 131 -8.11 10.96 -17.73
N GLN A 132 -7.25 9.95 -17.89
CA GLN A 132 -7.65 8.56 -17.73
C GLN A 132 -8.05 8.24 -16.28
N GLN A 133 -7.33 8.80 -15.30
CA GLN A 133 -7.72 8.71 -13.90
C GLN A 133 -9.09 9.35 -13.64
N LEU A 134 -9.37 10.53 -14.20
CA LEU A 134 -10.70 11.17 -14.10
C LEU A 134 -11.80 10.31 -14.74
N ALA A 135 -11.55 9.75 -15.94
CA ALA A 135 -12.50 8.89 -16.62
C ALA A 135 -12.86 7.63 -15.80
N TRP A 136 -11.87 7.01 -15.14
CA TRP A 136 -12.14 5.91 -14.21
C TRP A 136 -12.93 6.37 -12.99
N GLN A 137 -12.59 7.52 -12.39
CA GLN A 137 -13.32 8.04 -11.24
C GLN A 137 -14.80 8.27 -11.56
N ASP A 138 -15.09 8.88 -12.71
CA ASP A 138 -16.47 9.11 -13.15
C ASP A 138 -17.21 7.80 -13.43
N ASN A 139 -16.57 6.85 -14.10
CA ASN A 139 -17.14 5.53 -14.35
C ASN A 139 -17.46 4.80 -13.04
N TYR A 140 -16.51 4.73 -12.11
CA TYR A 140 -16.69 4.04 -10.83
C TYR A 140 -17.76 4.71 -9.97
N ARG A 141 -17.85 6.04 -9.97
CA ARG A 141 -18.93 6.78 -9.30
C ARG A 141 -20.29 6.33 -9.84
N GLN A 142 -20.47 6.31 -11.16
CA GLN A 142 -21.71 5.87 -11.78
C GLN A 142 -22.04 4.41 -11.45
N LEU A 143 -21.05 3.51 -11.48
CA LEU A 143 -21.25 2.10 -11.13
C LEU A 143 -21.63 1.90 -9.67
N LEU A 144 -21.06 2.67 -8.74
CA LEU A 144 -21.37 2.62 -7.31
C LEU A 144 -22.78 3.15 -7.02
N GLU A 145 -23.17 4.25 -7.68
CA GLU A 145 -24.52 4.83 -7.60
C GLU A 145 -25.58 3.86 -8.13
N GLN A 146 -25.28 3.17 -9.23
CA GLN A 146 -26.18 2.20 -9.85
C GLN A 146 -26.16 0.81 -9.19
N ASP A 147 -25.34 0.63 -8.15
CA ASP A 147 -25.16 -0.65 -7.46
C ASP A 147 -24.63 -1.80 -8.36
N ARG A 148 -23.79 -1.46 -9.34
CA ARG A 148 -23.25 -2.37 -10.37
C ARG A 148 -21.72 -2.49 -10.35
N PHE A 149 -21.06 -1.90 -9.37
CA PHE A 149 -19.60 -1.97 -9.27
C PHE A 149 -19.14 -3.41 -8.97
N ASP A 150 -18.21 -3.93 -9.76
CA ASP A 150 -17.58 -5.24 -9.54
C ASP A 150 -16.08 -5.06 -9.31
N PHE A 151 -15.58 -5.44 -8.13
CA PHE A 151 -14.16 -5.38 -7.80
C PHE A 151 -13.28 -6.20 -8.75
N LYS A 152 -13.81 -7.26 -9.37
CA LYS A 152 -13.04 -8.10 -10.32
C LYS A 152 -12.61 -7.34 -11.57
N GLN A 153 -13.29 -6.25 -11.93
CA GLN A 153 -12.90 -5.43 -13.09
C GLN A 153 -11.57 -4.71 -12.86
N VAL A 154 -11.22 -4.45 -11.59
CA VAL A 154 -9.95 -3.82 -11.20
C VAL A 154 -8.92 -4.89 -10.80
N TYR A 155 -9.31 -5.83 -9.94
CA TYR A 155 -8.39 -6.77 -9.28
C TYR A 155 -8.26 -8.12 -10.01
N TYR A 156 -7.87 -8.08 -11.29
CA TYR A 156 -7.51 -9.29 -12.04
C TYR A 156 -5.99 -9.42 -12.20
N SER A 157 -5.48 -10.65 -12.25
CA SER A 157 -4.03 -10.94 -12.11
C SER A 157 -3.12 -10.37 -13.21
N ARG A 158 -3.67 -9.85 -14.30
CA ARG A 158 -2.92 -9.31 -15.45
C ARG A 158 -3.27 -7.86 -15.75
N ASN A 159 -3.72 -7.11 -14.75
CA ASN A 159 -4.04 -5.69 -14.92
C ASN A 159 -2.75 -4.85 -14.90
N PRO A 160 -2.30 -4.30 -16.04
CA PRO A 160 -1.12 -3.43 -16.05
C PRO A 160 -1.37 -2.07 -15.38
N GLU A 161 -2.63 -1.65 -15.30
CA GLU A 161 -3.06 -0.34 -14.78
C GLU A 161 -3.58 -0.45 -13.33
N LEU A 162 -3.35 -1.59 -12.65
CA LEU A 162 -3.91 -1.89 -11.34
C LEU A 162 -3.69 -0.77 -10.32
N ALA A 163 -2.46 -0.28 -10.20
CA ALA A 163 -2.11 0.78 -9.26
C ALA A 163 -2.90 2.08 -9.52
N GLN A 164 -3.03 2.47 -10.79
CA GLN A 164 -3.74 3.70 -11.17
C GLN A 164 -5.26 3.55 -11.00
N GLN A 165 -5.81 2.40 -11.39
CA GLN A 165 -7.22 2.09 -11.20
C GLN A 165 -7.59 1.99 -9.72
N GLN A 166 -6.74 1.39 -8.90
CA GLN A 166 -6.92 1.35 -7.45
C GLN A 166 -6.90 2.76 -6.85
N GLN A 167 -5.95 3.60 -7.25
CA GLN A 167 -5.91 4.99 -6.79
C GLN A 167 -7.17 5.77 -7.20
N ALA A 168 -7.66 5.57 -8.43
CA ALA A 168 -8.92 6.14 -8.88
C ALA A 168 -10.11 5.64 -8.05
N LEU A 169 -10.17 4.34 -7.75
CA LEU A 169 -11.21 3.74 -6.93
C LEU A 169 -11.22 4.32 -5.50
N LEU A 170 -10.07 4.36 -4.84
CA LEU A 170 -9.94 4.93 -3.49
C LEU A 170 -10.40 6.39 -3.45
N ALA A 171 -9.99 7.21 -4.41
CA ALA A 171 -10.42 8.60 -4.50
C ALA A 171 -11.93 8.78 -4.70
N VAL A 172 -12.61 7.81 -5.35
CA VAL A 172 -14.07 7.81 -5.45
C VAL A 172 -14.70 7.40 -4.13
N LEU A 173 -14.19 6.34 -3.49
CA LEU A 173 -14.70 5.82 -2.22
C LEU A 173 -14.63 6.86 -1.10
N ASP A 174 -13.58 7.67 -1.04
CA ASP A 174 -13.43 8.80 -0.09
C ASP A 174 -14.63 9.76 -0.07
N ARG A 175 -15.36 9.87 -1.19
CA ARG A 175 -16.48 10.80 -1.37
C ARG A 175 -17.84 10.11 -1.32
N GLN A 176 -17.89 8.79 -1.08
CA GLN A 176 -19.14 8.05 -1.03
C GLN A 176 -19.80 8.13 0.35
N PRO A 177 -21.14 8.04 0.42
CA PRO A 177 -21.83 7.96 1.70
C PRO A 177 -21.52 6.63 2.41
N VAL A 178 -21.52 6.66 3.74
CA VAL A 178 -21.20 5.49 4.59
C VAL A 178 -22.08 4.27 4.28
N SER A 179 -23.33 4.47 3.85
CA SER A 179 -24.23 3.39 3.45
C SER A 179 -23.73 2.62 2.22
N VAL A 180 -23.21 3.32 1.22
CA VAL A 180 -22.59 2.73 0.02
C VAL A 180 -21.29 2.02 0.43
N LEU A 181 -20.45 2.66 1.24
CA LEU A 181 -19.21 2.06 1.72
C LEU A 181 -19.46 0.76 2.48
N ARG A 182 -20.46 0.71 3.36
CA ARG A 182 -20.81 -0.50 4.12
C ARG A 182 -21.29 -1.63 3.22
N ARG A 183 -22.14 -1.32 2.23
CA ARG A 183 -22.61 -2.30 1.24
C ARG A 183 -21.44 -2.90 0.46
N GLU A 184 -20.54 -2.06 -0.05
CA GLU A 184 -19.38 -2.52 -0.82
C GLU A 184 -18.36 -3.27 0.04
N ALA A 185 -18.16 -2.85 1.30
CA ALA A 185 -17.35 -3.56 2.27
C ALA A 185 -17.85 -5.00 2.51
N GLN A 186 -19.15 -5.17 2.70
CA GLN A 186 -19.77 -6.49 2.87
C GLN A 186 -19.62 -7.36 1.60
N ARG A 187 -19.79 -6.77 0.41
CA ARG A 187 -19.53 -7.48 -0.86
C ARG A 187 -18.08 -7.91 -0.99
N LEU A 188 -17.15 -7.01 -0.72
CA LEU A 188 -15.72 -7.31 -0.77
C LEU A 188 -15.33 -8.40 0.24
N ALA A 189 -15.95 -8.42 1.42
CA ALA A 189 -15.73 -9.46 2.43
C ALA A 189 -16.22 -10.84 1.96
N ALA A 190 -17.38 -10.90 1.28
CA ALA A 190 -17.93 -12.14 0.74
C ALA A 190 -17.17 -12.68 -0.49
N LEU A 191 -16.52 -11.79 -1.24
CA LEU A 191 -15.76 -12.17 -2.43
C LEU A 191 -14.43 -12.84 -2.06
N ASN A 192 -14.15 -13.99 -2.66
CA ASN A 192 -12.82 -14.59 -2.64
C ASN A 192 -11.96 -13.99 -3.77
N LEU A 193 -11.43 -12.80 -3.51
CA LEU A 193 -10.62 -12.02 -4.43
C LEU A 193 -9.20 -11.88 -3.85
N PHE A 194 -8.19 -12.12 -4.69
CA PHE A 194 -6.81 -11.83 -4.35
C PHE A 194 -6.57 -10.33 -4.48
N LEU A 195 -6.06 -9.70 -3.41
CA LEU A 195 -5.66 -8.31 -3.40
C LEU A 195 -4.12 -8.24 -3.34
N PRO A 196 -3.47 -7.39 -4.17
CA PRO A 196 -2.02 -7.26 -4.19
C PRO A 196 -1.45 -6.60 -2.93
N ASP A 197 -2.24 -5.72 -2.31
CA ASP A 197 -1.95 -4.96 -1.11
C ASP A 197 -3.19 -4.88 -0.22
N ASN A 198 -3.03 -4.33 0.98
CA ASN A 198 -4.11 -4.22 1.96
C ASN A 198 -4.77 -2.82 2.01
N GLN A 199 -4.42 -1.90 1.10
CA GLN A 199 -4.91 -0.52 1.14
C GLN A 199 -6.42 -0.43 1.02
N LEU A 200 -7.02 -1.20 0.10
CA LEU A 200 -8.48 -1.23 -0.09
C LEU A 200 -9.19 -1.74 1.16
N LEU A 201 -8.65 -2.79 1.79
CA LEU A 201 -9.24 -3.36 3.01
C LEU A 201 -9.18 -2.37 4.16
N LEU A 202 -8.01 -1.75 4.37
CA LEU A 202 -7.82 -0.72 5.41
C LEU A 202 -8.78 0.45 5.18
N HIS A 203 -8.88 0.94 3.94
CA HIS A 203 -9.75 2.07 3.60
C HIS A 203 -11.22 1.80 3.97
N PHE A 204 -11.75 0.62 3.65
CA PHE A 204 -13.10 0.25 4.08
C PHE A 204 -13.21 0.07 5.60
N ILE A 205 -12.21 -0.54 6.24
CA ILE A 205 -12.19 -0.75 7.69
C ILE A 205 -12.25 0.59 8.44
N GLU A 206 -11.47 1.59 8.02
CA GLU A 206 -11.41 2.92 8.64
C GLU A 206 -12.74 3.69 8.62
N GLN A 207 -13.61 3.37 7.66
CA GLN A 207 -14.89 4.04 7.47
C GLN A 207 -16.09 3.23 7.98
N THR A 208 -16.02 1.90 7.87
CA THR A 208 -17.17 1.02 8.12
C THR A 208 -17.04 0.17 9.39
N GLY A 209 -15.82 -0.15 9.80
CA GLY A 209 -15.54 -1.07 10.89
C GLY A 209 -15.97 -2.52 10.63
N GLU A 210 -16.28 -2.95 9.41
CA GLU A 210 -16.84 -4.28 9.14
C GLU A 210 -15.96 -5.45 9.63
N THR A 211 -16.49 -6.28 10.53
CA THR A 211 -15.76 -7.38 11.21
C THR A 211 -15.17 -8.37 10.20
N ALA A 212 -15.93 -8.68 9.14
CA ALA A 212 -15.53 -9.65 8.13
C ALA A 212 -14.29 -9.19 7.33
N LEU A 213 -14.10 -7.87 7.18
CA LEU A 213 -12.92 -7.32 6.53
C LEU A 213 -11.67 -7.44 7.41
N TYR A 214 -11.79 -7.23 8.72
CA TYR A 214 -10.69 -7.52 9.65
C TYR A 214 -10.22 -8.97 9.56
N LEU A 215 -11.17 -9.91 9.64
CA LEU A 215 -10.84 -11.35 9.53
C LEU A 215 -10.22 -11.71 8.19
N LYS A 216 -10.63 -11.04 7.10
CA LYS A 216 -10.01 -11.21 5.79
C LYS A 216 -8.59 -10.64 5.75
N LEU A 217 -8.38 -9.46 6.34
CA LEU A 217 -7.07 -8.80 6.43
C LEU A 217 -6.06 -9.63 7.22
N TRP A 218 -6.46 -10.25 8.35
CA TRP A 218 -5.57 -11.10 9.16
C TRP A 218 -5.02 -12.33 8.42
N ARG A 219 -5.69 -12.75 7.35
CA ARG A 219 -5.28 -13.88 6.50
C ARG A 219 -4.36 -13.45 5.34
N GLN A 220 -4.20 -12.15 5.10
CA GLN A 220 -3.31 -11.61 4.08
C GLN A 220 -1.87 -11.49 4.60
N PRO A 221 -0.88 -11.33 3.69
CA PRO A 221 0.46 -10.93 4.08
C PRO A 221 0.44 -9.62 4.88
N VAL A 222 1.12 -9.62 6.03
CA VAL A 222 1.15 -8.47 6.94
C VAL A 222 2.09 -7.41 6.39
N ASP A 223 1.55 -6.19 6.28
CA ASP A 223 2.20 -4.96 5.85
C ASP A 223 1.90 -3.80 6.83
N HIS A 224 2.28 -2.58 6.46
CA HIS A 224 2.00 -1.39 7.25
C HIS A 224 0.49 -1.18 7.47
N ASP A 225 -0.32 -1.41 6.44
CA ASP A 225 -1.77 -1.20 6.48
C ASP A 225 -2.46 -2.17 7.45
N SER A 226 -1.96 -3.41 7.54
CA SER A 226 -2.40 -4.40 8.53
C SER A 226 -2.17 -3.93 9.97
N LEU A 227 -1.03 -3.27 10.24
CA LEU A 227 -0.73 -2.71 11.56
C LEU A 227 -1.62 -1.50 11.86
N THR A 228 -1.86 -0.64 10.87
CA THR A 228 -2.76 0.50 10.99
C THR A 228 -4.19 0.02 11.29
N ALA A 229 -4.65 -1.05 10.65
CA ALA A 229 -5.97 -1.63 10.90
C ALA A 229 -6.13 -2.11 12.35
N LEU A 230 -5.09 -2.66 12.99
CA LEU A 230 -5.19 -3.03 14.42
C LEU A 230 -5.60 -1.81 15.28
N HIS A 231 -5.04 -0.64 14.99
CA HIS A 231 -5.32 0.59 15.73
C HIS A 231 -6.75 1.10 15.56
N THR A 232 -7.45 0.71 14.49
CA THR A 232 -8.83 1.13 14.24
C THR A 232 -9.86 0.30 15.02
N ILE A 233 -9.48 -0.87 15.56
CA ILE A 233 -10.42 -1.74 16.30
C ILE A 233 -11.06 -0.99 17.47
N SER A 234 -10.28 -0.25 18.26
CA SER A 234 -10.79 0.49 19.43
C SER A 234 -11.75 1.62 19.09
N ARG A 235 -11.80 2.06 17.82
CA ARG A 235 -12.74 3.08 17.34
C ARG A 235 -14.14 2.50 17.16
N PHE A 236 -14.26 1.23 16.77
CA PHE A 236 -15.53 0.60 16.39
C PHE A 236 -16.00 -0.44 17.40
N TYR A 237 -15.07 -1.09 18.10
CA TYR A 237 -15.35 -2.20 19.01
C TYR A 237 -14.80 -1.92 20.40
N SER A 238 -15.50 -2.44 21.41
CA SER A 238 -15.08 -2.38 22.81
C SER A 238 -15.41 -3.69 23.52
N GLY A 239 -14.73 -3.97 24.62
CA GLY A 239 -14.95 -5.19 25.41
C GLY A 239 -14.69 -6.47 24.62
N GLN A 240 -15.62 -7.43 24.66
CA GLN A 240 -15.43 -8.78 24.15
C GLN A 240 -15.19 -8.82 22.63
N GLU A 241 -15.94 -8.04 21.84
CA GLU A 241 -15.81 -8.04 20.38
C GLU A 241 -14.44 -7.55 19.92
N ALA A 242 -13.91 -6.51 20.58
CA ALA A 242 -12.56 -6.03 20.35
C ALA A 242 -11.52 -7.09 20.72
N SER A 243 -11.73 -7.79 21.85
CA SER A 243 -10.83 -8.87 22.25
C SER A 243 -10.84 -10.03 21.26
N ASP A 244 -11.99 -10.44 20.74
CA ASP A 244 -12.10 -11.54 19.79
C ASP A 244 -11.37 -11.23 18.47
N LEU A 245 -11.48 -9.99 18.00
CA LEU A 245 -10.75 -9.50 16.82
C LEU A 245 -9.23 -9.48 17.04
N LEU A 246 -8.77 -9.05 18.21
CA LEU A 246 -7.34 -9.02 18.55
C LEU A 246 -6.77 -10.43 18.73
N ILE A 247 -7.53 -11.35 19.34
CA ILE A 247 -7.19 -12.77 19.44
C ILE A 247 -7.13 -13.40 18.05
N ALA A 248 -8.05 -13.05 17.13
CA ALA A 248 -7.99 -13.52 15.76
C ALA A 248 -6.75 -12.99 15.02
N ALA A 249 -6.41 -11.72 15.20
CA ALA A 249 -5.21 -11.12 14.61
C ALA A 249 -3.93 -11.78 15.12
N SER A 250 -3.90 -12.15 16.40
CA SER A 250 -2.72 -12.75 17.02
C SER A 250 -2.39 -14.15 16.48
N GLN A 251 -3.32 -14.81 15.77
CA GLN A 251 -3.03 -16.07 15.07
C GLN A 251 -1.99 -15.89 13.95
N ASN A 252 -1.85 -14.67 13.42
CA ASN A 252 -0.80 -14.33 12.47
C ASN A 252 0.48 -13.96 13.22
N SER A 253 1.57 -14.69 12.97
CA SER A 253 2.83 -14.56 13.72
C SER A 253 3.42 -13.14 13.70
N ARG A 254 3.19 -12.38 12.62
CA ARG A 254 3.66 -10.99 12.50
C ARG A 254 2.78 -9.98 13.23
N LEU A 255 1.51 -10.30 13.46
CA LEU A 255 0.56 -9.45 14.18
C LEU A 255 0.43 -9.82 15.67
N MET A 256 0.95 -10.98 16.08
CA MET A 256 0.91 -11.49 17.46
C MET A 256 1.33 -10.43 18.49
N VAL A 257 2.55 -9.88 18.39
CA VAL A 257 3.06 -8.94 19.39
C VAL A 257 2.26 -7.62 19.40
N PRO A 258 2.01 -6.96 18.25
CA PRO A 258 1.14 -5.78 18.20
C PRO A 258 -0.27 -6.03 18.76
N ALA A 259 -0.90 -7.15 18.42
CA ALA A 259 -2.24 -7.50 18.87
C ALA A 259 -2.30 -7.75 20.38
N LEU A 260 -1.33 -8.48 20.94
CA LEU A 260 -1.21 -8.68 22.39
C LEU A 260 -1.03 -7.37 23.15
N HIS A 261 -0.20 -6.46 22.62
CA HIS A 261 0.01 -5.15 23.22
C HIS A 261 -1.27 -4.29 23.20
N GLN A 262 -2.10 -4.40 22.16
CA GLN A 262 -3.39 -3.73 22.14
C GLN A 262 -4.41 -4.38 23.05
N LEU A 263 -4.41 -5.71 23.13
CA LEU A 263 -5.32 -6.48 23.98
C LEU A 263 -5.07 -6.14 25.45
N SER A 264 -3.81 -5.98 25.88
CA SER A 264 -3.47 -5.58 27.24
C SER A 264 -3.88 -4.13 27.59
N ARG A 265 -4.16 -3.28 26.58
CA ARG A 265 -4.65 -1.91 26.78
C ARG A 265 -6.17 -1.83 26.89
N LEU A 266 -6.90 -2.92 26.61
CA LEU A 266 -8.35 -2.95 26.80
C LEU A 266 -8.67 -2.88 28.30
N SER A 267 -9.47 -1.90 28.70
CA SER A 267 -9.95 -1.77 30.07
C SER A 267 -11.46 -1.50 30.06
N PRO A 268 -12.29 -2.32 30.73
CA PRO A 268 -11.96 -3.54 31.47
C PRO A 268 -11.55 -4.71 30.56
N LEU A 269 -10.69 -5.63 31.05
CA LEU A 269 -10.23 -6.78 30.27
C LEU A 269 -11.30 -7.89 30.24
N PRO A 270 -11.83 -8.27 29.07
CA PRO A 270 -12.87 -9.30 28.97
C PRO A 270 -12.37 -10.69 29.41
N ASP A 271 -13.26 -11.51 29.96
CA ASP A 271 -12.90 -12.85 30.47
C ASP A 271 -12.24 -13.73 29.39
N GLY A 272 -12.66 -13.62 28.13
CA GLY A 272 -12.04 -14.34 27.01
C GLY A 272 -10.59 -13.91 26.74
N ALA A 273 -10.31 -12.61 26.81
CA ALA A 273 -8.96 -12.06 26.70
C ALA A 273 -8.07 -12.52 27.87
N GLN A 274 -8.59 -12.56 29.10
CA GLN A 274 -7.85 -13.04 30.26
C GLN A 274 -7.42 -14.50 30.10
N GLN A 275 -8.35 -15.36 29.68
CA GLN A 275 -8.07 -16.78 29.43
C GLN A 275 -7.04 -16.98 28.32
N PHE A 276 -7.14 -16.18 27.25
CA PHE A 276 -6.19 -16.22 26.14
C PHE A 276 -4.77 -15.81 26.57
N LEU A 277 -4.63 -14.68 27.27
CA LEU A 277 -3.33 -14.24 27.79
C LEU A 277 -2.71 -15.27 28.74
N LEU A 278 -3.51 -15.86 29.63
CA LEU A 278 -3.03 -16.92 30.53
C LEU A 278 -2.62 -18.20 29.79
N ALA A 279 -3.22 -18.50 28.64
CA ALA A 279 -2.82 -19.61 27.78
C ALA A 279 -1.52 -19.31 27.03
N GLU A 280 -1.37 -18.10 26.48
CA GLU A 280 -0.13 -17.66 25.82
C GLU A 280 1.04 -17.53 26.80
N LEU A 281 0.79 -17.18 28.07
CA LEU A 281 1.80 -17.16 29.13
C LEU A 281 2.47 -18.53 29.31
N GLY A 282 1.69 -19.61 29.17
CA GLY A 282 2.18 -20.99 29.28
C GLY A 282 3.09 -21.42 28.12
N LYS A 283 3.21 -20.63 27.05
CA LYS A 283 4.06 -20.94 25.89
C LYS A 283 5.44 -20.33 26.05
N HIS A 284 6.48 -21.14 25.85
CA HIS A 284 7.88 -20.74 26.02
C HIS A 284 8.33 -19.55 25.15
N GLN A 285 7.69 -19.31 24.01
CA GLN A 285 8.12 -18.29 23.04
C GLN A 285 7.64 -16.88 23.42
N TYR A 286 6.49 -16.74 24.07
CA TYR A 286 5.85 -15.43 24.33
C TYR A 286 5.54 -15.20 25.81
N GLY A 287 5.77 -16.18 26.68
CA GLY A 287 5.46 -16.07 28.11
C GLY A 287 6.15 -14.90 28.83
N GLY A 288 7.41 -14.59 28.49
CA GLY A 288 8.10 -13.43 29.07
C GLY A 288 7.48 -12.09 28.66
N LEU A 289 7.03 -11.98 27.41
CA LEU A 289 6.39 -10.77 26.89
C LEU A 289 5.00 -10.58 27.50
N VAL A 290 4.19 -11.64 27.56
CA VAL A 290 2.85 -11.62 28.17
C VAL A 290 2.95 -11.32 29.67
N ALA A 291 3.95 -11.87 30.38
CA ALA A 291 4.20 -11.53 31.78
C ALA A 291 4.51 -10.03 31.96
N GLY A 292 5.35 -9.46 31.09
CA GLY A 292 5.67 -8.04 31.10
C GLY A 292 4.44 -7.16 30.84
N LEU A 293 3.59 -7.52 29.87
CA LEU A 293 2.34 -6.80 29.58
C LEU A 293 1.34 -6.88 30.75
N LEU A 294 1.21 -8.05 31.38
CA LEU A 294 0.32 -8.24 32.54
C LEU A 294 0.83 -7.49 33.79
N LEU A 295 2.15 -7.34 33.97
CA LEU A 295 2.73 -6.55 35.07
C LEU A 295 2.51 -5.04 34.90
N GLN A 296 2.41 -4.56 33.66
CA GLN A 296 2.09 -3.16 33.36
C GLN A 296 0.60 -2.84 33.53
N MET A 297 -0.25 -3.87 33.62
CA MET A 297 -1.68 -3.71 33.88
C MET A 297 -1.94 -3.66 35.39
N ASP A 298 -2.49 -2.55 35.88
CA ASP A 298 -2.92 -2.36 37.29
C ASP A 298 -4.21 -3.16 37.63
N GLU A 299 -4.25 -4.44 37.27
CA GLU A 299 -5.34 -5.37 37.56
C GLU A 299 -4.88 -6.38 38.64
N PRO A 300 -5.10 -6.08 39.95
CA PRO A 300 -4.58 -6.90 41.05
C PRO A 300 -5.12 -8.33 41.06
N ARG A 301 -6.27 -8.57 40.43
CA ARG A 301 -6.86 -9.91 40.28
C ARG A 301 -6.07 -10.79 39.32
N LEU A 302 -5.57 -10.22 38.22
CA LEU A 302 -4.77 -10.95 37.23
C LEU A 302 -3.38 -11.27 37.76
N LEU A 303 -2.75 -10.35 38.51
CA LEU A 303 -1.46 -10.59 39.19
C LEU A 303 -1.54 -11.76 40.19
N GLY A 304 -2.64 -11.87 40.94
CA GLY A 304 -2.88 -13.00 41.85
C GLY A 304 -3.03 -14.34 41.12
N GLN A 305 -3.70 -14.37 39.97
CA GLN A 305 -3.80 -15.58 39.14
C GLN A 305 -2.46 -15.96 38.48
N LEU A 306 -1.66 -14.96 38.11
CA LEU A 306 -0.31 -15.10 37.56
C LEU A 306 0.63 -15.75 38.60
N ALA A 307 0.63 -15.24 39.83
CA ALA A 307 1.42 -15.79 40.93
C ALA A 307 1.03 -17.25 41.25
N ASN A 308 -0.27 -17.57 41.26
CA ASN A 308 -0.75 -18.94 41.48
C ASN A 308 -0.36 -19.91 40.36
N ARG A 309 -0.33 -19.47 39.10
CA ARG A 309 0.07 -20.32 37.95
C ARG A 309 1.58 -20.51 37.87
N LEU A 310 2.38 -19.46 38.12
CA LEU A 310 3.84 -19.57 38.18
C LEU A 310 4.27 -20.53 39.29
N THR A 311 3.68 -20.41 40.48
CA THR A 311 3.96 -21.34 41.60
C THR A 311 3.52 -22.79 41.29
N LEU A 312 2.42 -22.99 40.57
CA LEU A 312 2.01 -24.32 40.10
C LEU A 312 2.93 -24.89 39.02
N GLN A 313 3.46 -24.05 38.12
CA GLN A 313 4.38 -24.47 37.06
C GLN A 313 5.77 -24.79 37.63
N GLU A 314 6.28 -23.98 38.56
CA GLU A 314 7.49 -24.29 39.34
C GLU A 314 7.35 -25.62 40.11
N ARG A 315 6.19 -25.87 40.74
CA ARG A 315 5.92 -27.16 41.40
C ARG A 315 5.95 -28.33 40.42
N ARG A 316 5.44 -28.18 39.19
CA ARG A 316 5.52 -29.23 38.16
C ARG A 316 6.95 -29.47 37.67
N HIS A 317 7.75 -28.42 37.51
CA HIS A 317 9.17 -28.54 37.15
C HIS A 317 9.99 -29.17 38.28
N ALA A 318 9.75 -28.80 39.55
CA ALA A 318 10.37 -29.43 40.72
C ALA A 318 9.99 -30.92 40.84
N SER A 319 8.74 -31.26 40.53
CA SER A 319 8.26 -32.66 40.53
C SER A 319 8.84 -33.49 39.38
N SER A 320 9.14 -32.88 38.23
CA SER A 320 9.74 -33.56 37.08
C SER A 320 11.25 -33.77 37.21
N VAL A 321 11.94 -32.92 37.97
CA VAL A 321 13.38 -33.07 38.26
C VAL A 321 13.63 -34.07 39.40
N MET A 322 12.63 -34.35 40.25
CA MET A 322 12.69 -35.38 41.29
C MET A 322 12.30 -36.80 40.84
N ARG A 323 12.19 -37.06 39.52
CA ARG A 323 12.04 -38.42 38.97
C ARG A 323 13.17 -38.76 38.00
N SER A 324 14.37 -38.90 38.56
CA SER A 324 15.48 -39.64 37.94
C SER A 324 16.17 -40.48 39.01
N ASP A 325 16.36 -41.76 38.69
CA ASP A 325 17.11 -42.80 39.38
C ASP A 325 16.60 -43.32 40.73
N THR A 326 15.73 -44.32 40.65
CA THR A 326 15.78 -45.45 41.59
C THR A 326 16.10 -46.74 40.84
N GLY A 327 17.39 -47.09 40.87
CA GLY A 327 17.88 -48.45 41.08
C GLY A 327 17.68 -49.46 39.95
N THR A 328 18.74 -49.71 39.19
CA THR A 328 19.07 -51.04 38.67
C THR A 328 19.11 -52.06 39.81
N PRO A 329 18.36 -53.18 39.76
CA PRO A 329 18.66 -54.34 40.56
C PRO A 329 19.42 -55.39 39.74
N ASP A 330 20.59 -55.71 40.28
CA ASP A 330 21.38 -56.93 40.19
C ASP A 330 20.77 -58.13 39.41
N THR A 331 21.48 -58.54 38.35
CA THR A 331 21.45 -59.90 37.80
C THR A 331 22.53 -60.77 38.44
N PRO A 332 22.22 -61.96 39.00
CA PRO A 332 23.22 -62.91 39.48
C PRO A 332 23.67 -63.87 38.35
N PRO A 333 24.76 -64.66 38.56
CA PRO A 333 25.59 -65.18 37.48
C PRO A 333 25.28 -66.64 37.08
N GLY A 334 25.61 -66.98 35.84
CA GLY A 334 26.10 -68.31 35.41
C GLY A 334 25.08 -69.40 35.10
N LEU A 335 24.92 -69.71 33.81
CA LEU A 335 25.40 -70.94 33.16
C LEU A 335 25.37 -70.81 31.64
#